data_AF-A0A7Z7BZD4-F1
#
_entry.id   AF-A0A7Z7BZD4-F1
#
_cell.length_a   1.000
_cell.length_b   1.000
_cell.length_c   1.000
_cell.angle_alpha   90.00
_cell.angle_beta   90.00
_cell.angle_gamma   90.00
#
_symmetry.space_group_name_H-M   'P 1'
#
loop_
_entity.id
_entity.type
_entity.pdbx_description
1 polymer ?
#
loop_
_entity_poly.entity_id
_entity_poly.type
_entity_poly.pdbx_seq_one_letter_code
_entity_poly.pdbx_strand_id
1 'polypeptide(L)'
;MGTLIYDGADGFTFDDRVLAHLQAVVQTKLRRREGFLLIWTDRTAGSEGVLRSIWLDPSISLQFVFARPELPELNRDWLTILGERANSNSGLMLEDDLRAEIREEVPEGTYRASRTRNGKRREGA
;
A
#
# COMPACT_ATOMS: atom_id res chain seq x y z
N MET A 1 14.74 -1.47 0.13
CA MET A 1 13.80 -1.57 -1.01
C MET A 1 13.49 -3.04 -1.18
N GLY A 2 12.26 -3.44 -0.86
CA GLY A 2 11.78 -4.81 -0.98
C GLY A 2 10.96 -5.02 -2.25
N THR A 3 10.62 -6.26 -2.53
CA THR A 3 9.93 -6.67 -3.77
C THR A 3 8.70 -7.51 -3.45
N LEU A 4 7.57 -7.14 -4.05
CA LEU A 4 6.36 -7.94 -4.14
C LEU A 4 6.39 -8.76 -5.42
N ILE A 5 6.42 -10.08 -5.33
CA ILE A 5 6.38 -10.96 -6.51
C ILE A 5 5.03 -11.65 -6.54
N TYR A 6 4.35 -11.57 -7.68
CA TYR A 6 3.03 -12.15 -7.90
C TYR A 6 3.02 -12.93 -9.22
N ASP A 7 2.54 -14.17 -9.17
CA ASP A 7 2.39 -15.05 -10.36
C ASP A 7 3.66 -15.23 -11.21
N GLY A 8 4.85 -15.19 -10.59
CA GLY A 8 6.11 -15.29 -11.32
C GLY A 8 6.40 -14.12 -12.28
N ALA A 9 5.63 -13.03 -12.21
CA ALA A 9 5.87 -11.81 -12.95
C ALA A 9 7.10 -11.04 -12.45
N ASP A 10 7.53 -10.03 -13.22
CA ASP A 10 8.53 -9.06 -12.79
C ASP A 10 8.08 -8.42 -11.46
N GLY A 11 8.91 -8.54 -10.43
CA GLY A 11 8.57 -8.10 -9.09
C GLY A 11 8.37 -6.58 -8.98
N PHE A 12 7.46 -6.16 -8.12
CA PHE A 12 7.16 -4.75 -7.87
C PHE A 12 7.96 -4.23 -6.68
N THR A 13 8.73 -3.17 -6.89
CA THR A 13 9.62 -2.63 -5.85
C THR A 13 8.89 -1.62 -4.96
N PHE A 14 9.06 -1.76 -3.66
CA PHE A 14 8.56 -0.85 -2.64
C PHE A 14 9.66 -0.55 -1.61
N ASP A 15 9.45 0.49 -0.81
CA ASP A 15 10.20 0.60 0.44
C ASP A 15 9.87 -0.58 1.36
N ASP A 16 10.84 -1.08 2.13
CA ASP A 16 10.65 -2.28 2.97
C ASP A 16 9.54 -2.06 4.01
N ARG A 17 9.43 -0.85 4.57
CA ARG A 17 8.39 -0.54 5.56
C ARG A 17 7.02 -0.46 4.90
N VAL A 18 6.93 0.17 3.73
CA VAL A 18 5.69 0.14 2.93
C VAL A 18 5.29 -1.30 2.61
N LEU A 19 6.25 -2.13 2.18
CA LEU A 19 6.02 -3.53 1.87
C LEU A 19 5.55 -4.34 3.09
N ALA A 20 6.09 -4.07 4.28
CA ALA A 20 5.70 -4.74 5.51
C ALA A 20 4.23 -4.43 5.89
N HIS A 21 3.82 -3.16 5.74
CA HIS A 21 2.43 -2.76 5.97
C HIS A 21 1.48 -3.37 4.94
N LEU A 22 1.89 -3.38 3.66
CA LEU A 22 1.13 -4.08 2.61
C LEU A 22 1.02 -5.57 2.92
N GLN A 23 2.10 -6.25 3.32
CA GLN A 23 2.09 -7.66 3.67
C GLN A 23 1.05 -7.97 4.75
N ALA A 24 1.01 -7.19 5.82
CA ALA A 24 0.07 -7.41 6.92
C ALA A 24 -1.40 -7.32 6.46
N VAL A 25 -1.73 -6.32 5.64
CA VAL A 25 -3.09 -6.12 5.11
C VAL A 25 -3.45 -7.18 4.08
N VAL A 26 -2.56 -7.45 3.13
CA VAL A 26 -2.75 -8.47 2.09
C VAL A 26 -2.94 -9.84 2.73
N GLN A 27 -2.10 -10.24 3.69
CA GLN A 27 -2.23 -11.52 4.39
C GLN A 27 -3.58 -11.64 5.12
N THR A 28 -4.04 -10.56 5.75
CA THR A 28 -5.34 -10.54 6.44
C THR A 28 -6.49 -10.81 5.46
N LYS A 29 -6.49 -10.15 4.30
CA LYS A 29 -7.52 -10.31 3.26
C LYS A 29 -7.47 -11.70 2.62
N LEU A 30 -6.30 -12.15 2.18
CA LEU A 30 -6.17 -13.44 1.51
C LEU A 30 -6.46 -14.64 2.43
N ARG A 31 -6.17 -14.54 3.74
CA ARG A 31 -6.60 -15.56 4.73
C ARG A 31 -8.11 -15.71 4.84
N ARG A 32 -8.87 -14.65 4.55
CA ARG A 32 -10.35 -14.66 4.47
C ARG A 32 -10.86 -15.04 3.08
N ARG A 33 -9.96 -15.41 2.17
CA ARG A 33 -10.24 -15.65 0.75
C ARG A 33 -10.85 -14.44 0.04
N GLU A 34 -10.51 -13.24 0.51
CA GLU A 34 -10.95 -11.98 -0.09
C GLU A 34 -9.91 -11.49 -1.08
N GLY A 35 -10.14 -11.76 -2.38
CA GLY A 35 -9.36 -11.14 -3.44
C GLY A 35 -9.66 -9.64 -3.56
N PHE A 36 -8.66 -8.84 -3.94
CA PHE A 36 -8.84 -7.39 -4.06
C PHE A 36 -7.83 -6.77 -5.03
N LEU A 37 -8.16 -5.57 -5.51
CA LEU A 37 -7.30 -4.79 -6.38
C LEU A 37 -6.35 -3.93 -5.55
N LEU A 38 -5.04 -4.02 -5.79
CA LEU A 38 -4.02 -3.10 -5.28
C LEU A 38 -3.61 -2.16 -6.42
N ILE A 39 -3.68 -0.84 -6.19
CA ILE A 39 -3.37 0.20 -7.16
C ILE A 39 -2.33 1.14 -6.56
N TRP A 40 -1.30 1.52 -7.32
CA TRP A 40 -0.29 2.50 -6.87
C TRP A 40 0.37 3.20 -8.06
N THR A 41 1.01 4.34 -7.79
CA THR A 41 1.89 5.01 -8.76
C THR A 41 3.31 4.45 -8.62
N ASP A 42 3.77 3.71 -9.61
CA ASP A 42 5.14 3.25 -9.72
C ASP A 42 6.04 4.37 -10.23
N ARG A 43 6.98 4.83 -9.40
CA ARG A 43 7.91 5.91 -9.71
C ARG A 43 9.30 5.42 -10.11
N THR A 44 9.49 4.12 -10.31
CA THR A 44 10.77 3.55 -10.75
C THR A 44 11.11 3.90 -12.20
N ALA A 45 10.10 4.16 -13.03
CA ALA A 45 10.27 4.45 -14.46
C ALA A 45 10.44 5.95 -14.82
N GLY A 46 10.36 6.86 -13.86
CA GLY A 46 10.47 8.31 -14.11
C GLY A 46 9.71 9.19 -13.13
N SER A 47 9.86 10.52 -13.28
CA SER A 47 9.27 11.52 -12.36
C SER A 47 7.74 11.59 -12.41
N GLU A 48 7.13 11.38 -13.59
CA GLU A 48 5.67 11.32 -13.73
C GLU A 48 5.08 10.09 -13.01
N GLY A 49 5.82 8.98 -13.02
CA GLY A 49 5.37 7.68 -12.55
C GLY A 49 4.35 7.03 -13.48
N VAL A 50 4.12 5.74 -13.28
CA VAL A 50 3.17 4.91 -14.04
C VAL A 50 2.13 4.37 -13.08
N LEU A 51 0.85 4.57 -13.38
CA LEU A 51 -0.22 3.94 -12.61
C LEU A 51 -0.18 2.43 -12.85
N ARG A 52 0.04 1.66 -11.78
CA ARG A 52 0.00 0.20 -11.80
C ARG A 52 -1.15 -0.30 -10.95
N SER A 53 -1.73 -1.41 -11.38
CA SER A 53 -2.74 -2.13 -10.61
C SER A 53 -2.56 -3.63 -10.77
N ILE A 54 -2.71 -4.38 -9.69
CA ILE A 54 -2.71 -5.84 -9.70
C ILE A 54 -3.90 -6.38 -8.94
N TRP A 55 -4.53 -7.41 -9.48
CA TRP A 55 -5.52 -8.20 -8.76
C TRP A 55 -4.80 -9.25 -7.93
N LEU A 56 -5.06 -9.27 -6.63
CA LEU A 56 -4.51 -10.27 -5.70
C LEU A 56 -5.58 -11.31 -5.38
N ASP A 57 -5.28 -12.58 -5.63
CA ASP A 57 -6.16 -13.72 -5.36
C ASP A 57 -5.50 -14.73 -4.41
N PRO A 58 -6.23 -15.34 -3.45
CA PRO A 58 -5.67 -16.34 -2.52
C PRO A 58 -5.16 -17.61 -3.19
N SER A 59 -5.50 -17.85 -4.47
CA SER A 59 -5.12 -19.05 -5.22
C SER A 59 -3.84 -18.86 -6.04
N ILE A 60 -3.27 -17.65 -6.06
CA ILE A 60 -2.07 -17.31 -6.84
C ILE A 60 -0.88 -17.11 -5.89
N SER A 61 0.30 -17.57 -6.31
CA SER A 61 1.51 -17.47 -5.51
C SER A 61 1.93 -16.01 -5.32
N LEU A 62 2.27 -15.67 -4.07
CA LEU A 62 2.65 -14.33 -3.65
C LEU A 62 3.87 -14.41 -2.73
N GLN A 63 4.90 -13.62 -3.02
CA GLN A 63 6.12 -13.54 -2.20
C GLN A 63 6.42 -12.09 -1.83
N PHE A 64 6.86 -11.90 -0.59
CA PHE A 64 7.37 -10.63 -0.08
C PHE A 64 8.86 -10.81 0.20
N VAL A 65 9.70 -10.14 -0.57
CA VAL A 65 11.16 -10.21 -0.46
C VAL A 65 11.65 -8.90 0.14
N PHE A 66 12.22 -8.94 1.34
CA PHE A 66 12.75 -7.75 2.01
C PHE A 66 14.25 -7.65 1.79
N ALA A 67 14.76 -6.42 1.69
CA ALA A 67 16.21 -6.20 1.52
C ALA A 67 17.02 -6.57 2.78
N ARG A 68 16.38 -6.55 3.95
CA ARG A 68 16.99 -6.86 5.24
C ARG A 68 16.35 -8.12 5.83
N PRO A 69 17.09 -8.92 6.63
CA PRO A 69 16.55 -10.10 7.30
C PRO A 69 15.66 -9.78 8.51
N GLU A 70 15.32 -8.51 8.73
CA GLU A 70 14.47 -8.04 9.83
C GLU A 70 13.25 -7.33 9.26
N LEU A 71 12.08 -7.64 9.82
CA LEU A 71 10.82 -7.01 9.43
C LEU A 71 10.72 -5.63 10.06
N PRO A 72 10.42 -4.57 9.28
CA PRO A 72 10.14 -3.24 9.82
C PRO A 72 9.01 -3.24 10.85
N GLU A 73 9.11 -2.37 11.86
CA GLU A 73 8.04 -2.18 12.84
C GLU A 73 6.76 -1.65 12.15
N LEU A 74 5.63 -2.24 12.53
CA LEU A 74 4.33 -1.91 11.97
C LEU A 74 3.61 -0.86 12.82
N ASN A 75 3.16 0.21 12.18
CA ASN A 75 2.32 1.22 12.80
C ASN A 75 0.83 0.83 12.64
N ARG A 76 0.12 0.76 13.77
CA ARG A 76 -1.31 0.36 13.82
C ARG A 76 -2.23 1.33 13.10
N ASP A 77 -1.92 2.63 13.10
CA ASP A 77 -2.74 3.63 12.44
C ASP A 77 -2.70 3.46 10.92
N TRP A 78 -1.52 3.19 10.35
CA TRP A 78 -1.36 2.93 8.92
C TRP A 78 -2.00 1.60 8.52
N LEU A 79 -1.89 0.56 9.35
CA LEU A 79 -2.61 -0.70 9.11
C LEU A 79 -4.13 -0.50 9.09
N THR A 80 -4.66 0.34 9.99
CA THR A 80 -6.08 0.68 10.02
C THR A 80 -6.50 1.37 8.72
N ILE A 81 -5.76 2.41 8.32
CA ILE A 81 -6.01 3.14 7.07
C ILE A 81 -5.96 2.20 5.86
N LEU A 82 -4.90 1.43 5.71
CA LEU A 82 -4.72 0.51 4.59
C LEU A 82 -5.79 -0.58 4.57
N GLY A 83 -6.17 -1.11 5.74
CA GLY A 83 -7.23 -2.10 5.89
C GLY A 83 -8.59 -1.56 5.46
N GLU A 84 -8.94 -0.34 5.90
CA GLU A 84 -10.17 0.34 5.46
C GLU A 84 -10.19 0.54 3.93
N ARG A 85 -9.08 0.99 3.34
CA ARG A 85 -8.95 1.15 1.88
C ARG A 85 -9.10 -0.17 1.15
N ALA A 86 -8.47 -1.23 1.64
CA ALA A 86 -8.55 -2.57 1.05
C ALA A 86 -9.95 -3.21 1.17
N ASN A 87 -10.80 -2.71 2.05
CA ASN A 87 -12.21 -3.10 2.16
C ASN A 87 -13.13 -2.29 1.25
N SER A 88 -12.62 -1.28 0.54
CA SER A 88 -13.43 -0.48 -0.38
C SER A 88 -13.67 -1.19 -1.72
N ASN A 89 -14.80 -0.89 -2.38
CA ASN A 89 -15.14 -1.45 -3.68
C ASN A 89 -14.14 -1.06 -4.79
N SER A 90 -13.41 0.04 -4.63
CA SER A 90 -12.36 0.47 -5.56
C SER A 90 -11.03 -0.26 -5.38
N GLY A 91 -10.91 -1.10 -4.35
CA GLY A 91 -9.65 -1.71 -3.95
C GLY A 91 -8.76 -0.77 -3.11
N LEU A 92 -7.55 -1.24 -2.82
CA LEU A 92 -6.54 -0.50 -2.06
C LEU A 92 -5.78 0.43 -3.02
N MET A 93 -6.13 1.72 -3.00
CA MET A 93 -5.31 2.77 -3.60
C MET A 93 -4.18 3.14 -2.63
N LEU A 94 -2.95 2.75 -2.95
CA LEU A 94 -1.76 3.10 -2.18
C LEU A 94 -1.25 4.48 -2.62
N GLU A 95 -1.70 5.49 -1.89
CA GLU A 95 -1.45 6.90 -2.21
C GLU A 95 -0.03 7.34 -1.81
N ASP A 96 0.58 8.22 -2.60
CA ASP A 96 1.95 8.66 -2.38
C ASP A 96 2.15 9.41 -1.05
N ASP A 97 1.17 10.21 -0.62
CA ASP A 97 1.21 10.90 0.67
C ASP A 97 1.28 9.90 1.84
N LEU A 98 0.51 8.80 1.76
CA LEU A 98 0.54 7.76 2.79
C LEU A 98 1.88 7.02 2.76
N ARG A 99 2.41 6.73 1.57
CA ARG A 99 3.72 6.10 1.43
C ARG A 99 4.82 6.98 1.99
N ALA A 100 4.78 8.30 1.77
CA ALA A 100 5.75 9.24 2.33
C ALA A 100 5.71 9.24 3.86
N GLU A 101 4.52 9.19 4.45
CA GLU A 101 4.37 9.07 5.91
C GLU A 101 4.89 7.72 6.42
N ILE A 102 4.57 6.61 5.76
CA ILE A 102 5.07 5.27 6.13
C ILE A 102 6.61 5.21 6.05
N ARG A 103 7.20 5.92 5.09
CA ARG A 103 8.66 6.06 4.94
C ARG A 103 9.28 7.04 5.94
N GLU A 104 8.49 7.65 6.82
CA GLU A 104 8.89 8.70 7.77
C GLU A 104 9.51 9.94 7.10
N GLU A 105 9.17 10.21 5.84
CA GLU A 105 9.58 11.43 5.14
C GLU A 105 8.78 12.65 5.60
N VAL A 106 7.60 12.40 6.14
CA VAL A 106 6.71 13.41 6.74
C VAL A 106 6.23 12.94 8.12
N PRO A 107 5.85 13.87 9.03
CA PRO A 107 5.37 13.50 10.37
C PRO A 107 4.14 12.59 10.33
N GLU A 108 4.03 11.69 11.31
CA GLU A 108 2.84 10.84 11.48
C GLU A 108 1.57 11.70 11.65
N GLY A 109 0.46 11.24 11.07
CA GLY A 109 -0.83 11.93 11.06
C GLY A 109 -0.98 12.97 9.94
N THR A 110 0.07 13.27 9.18
CA THR A 110 0.02 14.20 8.03
C THR A 110 -1.01 13.76 6.99
N TYR A 111 -1.06 12.47 6.70
CA TYR A 111 -2.00 11.84 5.77
C TYR A 111 -3.45 12.05 6.20
N ARG A 112 -3.79 11.77 7.47
CA ARG A 112 -5.15 11.96 7.98
C ARG A 112 -5.55 13.44 7.95
N ALA A 113 -4.61 14.33 8.29
CA ALA A 113 -4.83 15.77 8.24
C ALA A 113 -5.11 16.27 6.81
N SER A 114 -4.38 15.78 5.80
CA SER A 114 -4.59 16.15 4.40
C SER A 114 -5.95 15.67 3.87
N ARG A 115 -6.36 14.45 4.22
CA ARG A 115 -7.66 13.88 3.82
C ARG A 115 -8.84 14.62 4.43
N THR A 116 -8.74 15.01 5.69
CA THR A 116 -9.78 15.81 6.38
C THR A 116 -9.97 17.18 5.71
N ARG A 117 -8.86 17.83 5.31
CA ARG A 117 -8.89 19.12 4.63
C ARG A 117 -9.53 19.02 3.24
N ASN A 118 -9.22 17.97 2.48
CA ASN A 118 -9.80 17.75 1.16
C ASN A 118 -11.30 17.40 1.21
N GLY A 119 -11.74 16.68 2.25
CA GLY A 119 -13.17 16.42 2.49
C GLY A 119 -13.96 17.72 2.70
N LYS A 120 -13.50 18.59 3.61
CA LYS A 120 -14.14 19.89 3.87
C LYS A 120 -14.22 20.80 2.64
N ARG A 121 -13.22 20.75 1.75
CA ARG A 121 -13.22 21.52 0.49
C ARG A 121 -14.28 21.05 -0.50
N ARG A 122 -14.69 19.77 -0.46
CA ARG A 122 -15.69 19.20 -1.37
C ARG A 122 -17.12 19.38 -0.89
N GLU A 123 -17.35 19.57 0.41
CA GLU A 123 -18.68 19.79 1.00
C GLU A 123 -19.12 21.27 0.98
N GLY A 124 -18.18 22.19 0.79
CA GLY A 124 -18.44 23.64 0.74
C GLY A 124 -18.61 24.23 -0.66
N ALA A 125 -18.75 23.39 -1.69
CA ALA A 125 -18.94 23.76 -3.10
C ALA A 125 -20.24 23.15 -3.63
#